data_AF-A0A2V8GL23-F1
#
_entry.id   AF-A0A2V8GL23-F1
#
_cell.length_a   1.000
_cell.length_b   1.000
_cell.length_c   1.000
_cell.angle_alpha   90.00
_cell.angle_beta   90.00
_cell.angle_gamma   90.00
#
_symmetry.space_group_name_H-M   'P 1'
#
loop_
_entity.id
_entity.type
_entity.pdbx_description
1 polymer ?
#
loop_
_entity_poly.entity_id
_entity_poly.type
_entity_poly.pdbx_seq_one_letter_code
_entity_poly.pdbx_strand_id
1 'polypeptide(L)'
;MLHQSTSEGEQMKISHWLIVGILSATPAFAQWENVKHANVPRTADGKPNLSAPAPRSPDGKPDLSGLWWMPNPGPANTGVPPKYLNNIASDLKPEEVPMQPWAATLYKQRGADFSKDFPYTRCLPSGPMISSFPAPWKL
;
A
#
# COMPACT_ATOMS: atom_id res chain seq x y z
N MET A 1 -30.04 -61.19 14.15
CA MET A 1 -30.36 -59.76 13.94
C MET A 1 -29.77 -58.85 15.03
N LEU A 2 -28.48 -59.00 15.41
CA LEU A 2 -27.84 -58.12 16.43
C LEU A 2 -26.53 -57.48 15.95
N HIS A 3 -26.07 -57.78 14.73
CA HIS A 3 -24.83 -57.24 14.17
C HIS A 3 -25.01 -55.98 13.31
N GLN A 4 -26.26 -55.58 13.03
CA GLN A 4 -26.57 -54.50 12.08
C GLN A 4 -26.72 -53.13 12.76
N SER A 5 -27.15 -53.12 14.03
CA SER A 5 -27.46 -51.89 14.79
C SER A 5 -26.21 -51.10 15.22
N THR A 6 -25.07 -51.75 15.45
CA THR A 6 -23.81 -51.08 15.81
C THR A 6 -23.15 -50.43 14.59
N SER A 7 -23.22 -51.08 13.43
CA SER A 7 -22.71 -50.60 12.14
C SER A 7 -23.31 -49.25 11.73
N GLU A 8 -24.64 -49.10 11.80
CA GLU A 8 -25.31 -47.85 11.39
C GLU A 8 -24.97 -46.66 12.30
N GLY A 9 -24.84 -46.89 13.60
CA GLY A 9 -24.46 -45.84 14.56
C GLY A 9 -22.99 -45.39 14.42
N GLU A 10 -22.11 -46.29 14.01
CA GLU A 10 -20.70 -46.00 13.76
C GLU A 10 -20.51 -45.26 12.41
N GLN A 11 -21.22 -45.69 11.37
CA GLN A 11 -21.30 -45.02 10.07
C GLN A 11 -21.85 -43.59 10.17
N MET A 12 -22.90 -43.40 10.98
CA MET A 12 -23.47 -42.07 11.22
C MET A 12 -22.47 -41.16 11.92
N LYS A 13 -21.72 -41.63 12.92
CA LYS A 13 -20.68 -40.83 13.60
C LYS A 13 -19.55 -40.45 12.65
N ILE A 14 -19.08 -41.40 11.83
CA ILE A 14 -18.04 -41.14 10.83
C ILE A 14 -18.50 -40.11 9.80
N SER A 15 -19.75 -40.21 9.34
CA SER A 15 -20.35 -39.22 8.44
C SER A 15 -20.43 -37.82 9.07
N HIS A 16 -20.81 -37.71 10.35
CA HIS A 16 -20.82 -36.43 11.06
C HIS A 16 -19.42 -35.83 11.18
N TRP A 17 -18.40 -36.63 11.51
CA TRP A 17 -17.02 -36.16 11.58
C TRP A 17 -16.46 -35.75 10.22
N LEU A 18 -16.82 -36.48 9.15
CA LEU A 18 -16.45 -36.12 7.78
C LEU A 18 -17.09 -34.80 7.33
N ILE A 19 -18.37 -34.57 7.66
CA ILE A 19 -19.07 -33.32 7.32
C ILE A 19 -18.46 -32.13 8.09
N VAL A 20 -18.15 -32.30 9.38
CA VAL A 20 -17.46 -31.27 10.18
C VAL A 20 -16.04 -30.99 9.64
N GLY A 21 -15.33 -32.03 9.22
CA GLY A 21 -14.02 -31.89 8.56
C GLY A 21 -14.09 -31.10 7.25
N ILE A 22 -15.12 -31.32 6.42
CA ILE A 22 -15.30 -30.63 5.14
C ILE A 22 -15.71 -29.15 5.36
N LEU A 23 -16.57 -28.86 6.33
CA LEU A 23 -17.01 -27.48 6.63
C LEU A 23 -15.90 -26.61 7.24
N SER A 24 -14.93 -27.20 7.94
CA SER A 24 -13.80 -26.46 8.53
C SER A 24 -12.68 -26.14 7.53
N ALA A 25 -12.72 -26.72 6.33
CA ALA A 25 -11.71 -26.54 5.28
C ALA A 25 -12.06 -25.44 4.25
N THR A 26 -13.04 -24.57 4.53
CA THR A 26 -13.31 -23.42 3.64
C THR A 26 -12.09 -22.50 3.59
N PRO A 27 -11.49 -22.27 2.40
CA PRO A 27 -10.40 -21.33 2.28
C PRO A 27 -10.94 -19.94 2.65
N ALA A 28 -10.42 -19.38 3.73
CA ALA A 28 -10.55 -17.96 4.00
C ALA A 28 -9.70 -17.22 2.95
N PHE A 29 -10.26 -17.02 1.75
CA PHE A 29 -9.72 -16.03 0.84
C PHE A 29 -9.63 -14.72 1.60
N ALA A 30 -8.47 -14.08 1.58
CA ALA A 30 -8.28 -12.79 2.20
C ALA A 30 -9.40 -11.83 1.73
N GLN A 31 -10.34 -11.53 2.62
CA GLN A 31 -11.42 -10.58 2.36
C GLN A 31 -10.84 -9.18 2.57
N TRP A 32 -10.05 -8.74 1.60
CA TRP A 32 -9.67 -7.33 1.53
C TRP A 32 -10.95 -6.52 1.35
N GLU A 33 -11.23 -5.64 2.31
CA GLU A 33 -12.40 -4.78 2.24
C GLU A 33 -12.24 -3.87 1.01
N ASN A 34 -13.17 -3.99 0.07
CA ASN A 34 -13.19 -3.16 -1.13
C ASN A 34 -13.77 -1.79 -0.79
N VAL A 35 -13.03 -1.01 0.01
CA VAL A 35 -13.47 0.30 0.53
C VAL A 35 -13.62 1.28 -0.63
N LYS A 36 -14.87 1.57 -0.98
CA LYS A 36 -15.20 2.59 -1.98
C LYS A 36 -15.26 3.95 -1.28
N HIS A 37 -14.26 4.78 -1.48
CA HIS A 37 -14.31 6.17 -1.02
C HIS A 37 -15.39 6.96 -1.78
N ALA A 38 -16.33 7.55 -1.05
CA ALA A 38 -17.44 8.32 -1.61
C ALA A 38 -16.98 9.52 -2.46
N ASN A 39 -15.82 10.09 -2.13
CA ASN A 39 -15.31 11.31 -2.75
C ASN A 39 -14.43 11.06 -3.98
N VAL A 40 -14.24 9.81 -4.41
CA VAL A 40 -13.45 9.50 -5.61
C VAL A 40 -14.38 9.49 -6.83
N PRO A 41 -14.22 10.43 -7.78
CA PRO A 41 -15.02 10.43 -9.00
C PRO A 41 -14.86 9.12 -9.77
N ARG A 42 -15.97 8.58 -10.27
CA ARG A 42 -16.00 7.31 -11.01
C ARG A 42 -16.61 7.48 -12.39
N THR A 43 -16.18 6.62 -13.29
CA THR A 43 -16.77 6.44 -14.62
C THR A 43 -18.09 5.68 -14.52
N ALA A 44 -18.86 5.63 -15.62
CA ALA A 44 -20.15 4.92 -15.66
C ALA A 44 -20.03 3.41 -15.41
N ASP A 45 -18.87 2.81 -15.73
CA ASP A 45 -18.53 1.41 -15.41
C ASP A 45 -18.03 1.22 -13.96
N GLY A 46 -18.03 2.27 -13.15
CA GLY A 46 -17.76 2.21 -11.71
C GLY A 46 -16.28 2.22 -11.32
N LYS A 47 -15.37 2.41 -12.28
CA LYS A 47 -13.92 2.54 -12.05
C LYS A 47 -13.54 3.96 -11.64
N PRO A 48 -12.43 4.17 -10.91
CA PRO A 48 -11.92 5.51 -10.64
C PRO A 48 -11.64 6.28 -11.94
N ASN A 49 -12.14 7.51 -12.03
CA ASN A 49 -11.88 8.39 -13.17
C ASN A 49 -10.55 9.14 -12.97
N LEU A 50 -9.49 8.67 -13.63
CA LEU A 50 -8.15 9.27 -13.55
C LEU A 50 -8.01 10.62 -14.28
N SER A 51 -9.02 11.01 -15.06
CA SER A 51 -9.07 12.30 -15.76
C SER A 51 -9.94 13.34 -15.04
N ALA A 52 -10.50 13.00 -13.87
CA ALA A 52 -11.29 13.94 -13.09
C ALA A 52 -10.40 15.08 -12.52
N PRO A 53 -10.93 16.31 -12.41
CA PRO A 53 -10.23 17.39 -11.72
C PRO A 53 -9.88 17.00 -10.29
N ALA A 54 -8.75 17.50 -9.79
CA ALA A 54 -8.37 17.33 -8.39
C ALA A 54 -9.48 17.90 -7.46
N PRO A 55 -9.88 17.17 -6.40
CA PRO A 55 -10.78 17.69 -5.38
C PRO A 55 -10.28 19.03 -4.83
N ARG A 56 -11.19 19.93 -4.47
CA ARG A 56 -10.86 21.24 -3.92
C ARG A 56 -11.48 21.44 -2.54
N SER A 57 -10.73 22.08 -1.65
CA SER A 57 -11.19 22.48 -0.32
C SER A 57 -12.15 23.68 -0.40
N PRO A 58 -12.89 23.99 0.68
CA PRO A 58 -13.83 25.12 0.71
C PRO A 58 -13.20 26.49 0.38
N ASP A 59 -11.89 26.65 0.58
CA ASP A 59 -11.12 27.85 0.22
C ASP A 59 -10.67 27.87 -1.26
N GLY A 60 -11.11 26.89 -2.07
CA GLY A 60 -10.83 26.80 -3.49
C GLY A 60 -9.45 26.26 -3.85
N LYS A 61 -8.64 25.83 -2.88
CA LYS A 61 -7.34 25.20 -3.12
C LYS A 61 -7.49 23.71 -3.43
N PRO A 62 -6.49 23.06 -4.07
CA PRO A 62 -6.46 21.61 -4.15
C PRO A 62 -6.53 20.98 -2.76
N ASP A 63 -7.46 20.05 -2.57
CA ASP A 63 -7.61 19.30 -1.33
C ASP A 63 -6.57 18.18 -1.28
N LEU A 64 -5.70 18.24 -0.26
CA LEU A 64 -4.62 17.27 -0.04
C LEU A 64 -4.93 16.28 1.09
N SER A 65 -6.14 16.29 1.65
CA SER A 65 -6.57 15.40 2.76
C SER A 65 -6.81 13.93 2.36
N GLY A 66 -6.41 13.55 1.14
CA GLY A 66 -6.55 12.21 0.60
C GLY A 66 -5.58 11.18 1.21
N LEU A 67 -5.85 9.90 0.93
CA LEU A 67 -4.89 8.84 1.19
C LEU A 67 -3.76 8.93 0.16
N TRP A 68 -2.54 9.20 0.63
CA TRP A 68 -1.35 9.20 -0.21
C TRP A 68 -0.68 7.84 -0.12
N TRP A 69 -0.80 7.06 -1.18
CA TRP A 69 -0.12 5.78 -1.33
C TRP A 69 0.81 5.83 -2.54
N MET A 70 2.08 5.50 -2.33
CA MET A 70 2.99 5.29 -3.45
C MET A 70 2.99 3.81 -3.80
N PRO A 71 2.54 3.43 -5.01
CA PRO A 71 2.54 2.03 -5.40
C PRO A 71 3.96 1.48 -5.32
N ASN A 72 4.17 0.49 -4.44
CA ASN A 72 5.37 -0.32 -4.45
C ASN A 72 5.11 -1.54 -5.34
N PRO A 73 5.71 -1.63 -6.55
CA PRO A 73 5.56 -2.83 -7.39
C PRO A 73 6.30 -4.04 -6.81
N GLY A 74 7.14 -3.85 -5.78
CA GLY A 74 7.81 -4.94 -5.07
C GLY A 74 6.95 -5.60 -4.00
N PRO A 75 7.32 -6.80 -3.52
CA PRO A 75 6.66 -7.43 -2.39
C PRO A 75 6.61 -6.48 -1.18
N ALA A 76 5.48 -6.47 -0.47
CA ALA A 76 5.36 -5.76 0.79
C ALA A 76 6.48 -6.22 1.75
N ASN A 77 7.02 -5.29 2.56
CA ASN A 77 8.05 -5.56 3.57
C ASN A 77 9.44 -5.97 3.04
N THR A 78 9.78 -5.61 1.79
CA THR A 78 11.14 -5.83 1.24
C THR A 78 12.19 -4.83 1.74
N GLY A 79 11.80 -3.82 2.52
CA GLY A 79 12.69 -2.74 2.94
C GLY A 79 13.13 -1.80 1.80
N VAL A 80 12.65 -2.02 0.58
CA VAL A 80 12.93 -1.17 -0.58
C VAL A 80 11.85 -0.08 -0.68
N PRO A 81 12.22 1.21 -0.56
CA PRO A 81 11.27 2.29 -0.76
C PRO A 81 10.73 2.29 -2.20
N PRO A 82 9.47 2.67 -2.44
CA PRO A 82 8.91 2.81 -3.78
C PRO A 82 9.82 3.63 -4.71
N LYS A 83 9.91 3.22 -5.98
CA LYS A 83 10.83 3.76 -7.00
C LYS A 83 11.00 5.29 -6.95
N TYR A 84 9.89 6.02 -6.98
CA TYR A 84 9.89 7.49 -7.01
C TYR A 84 10.10 8.15 -5.64
N LEU A 85 9.96 7.42 -4.53
CA LEU A 85 10.37 7.91 -3.21
C LEU A 85 11.89 7.92 -3.08
N ASN A 86 12.54 6.92 -3.66
CA ASN A 86 13.99 6.83 -3.64
C ASN A 86 14.63 7.82 -4.63
N ASN A 87 14.06 7.91 -5.84
CA ASN A 87 14.55 8.79 -6.89
C ASN A 87 13.42 9.25 -7.81
N ILE A 88 13.01 10.52 -7.70
CA ILE A 88 11.98 11.12 -8.55
C ILE A 88 12.39 11.16 -10.03
N ALA A 89 13.70 11.14 -10.30
CA ALA A 89 14.28 11.17 -11.64
C ALA A 89 14.65 9.77 -12.16
N SER A 90 14.07 8.71 -11.57
CA SER A 90 14.41 7.32 -11.89
C SER A 90 14.11 6.88 -13.34
N ASP A 91 13.29 7.62 -14.07
CA ASP A 91 13.02 7.40 -15.51
C ASP A 91 13.76 8.36 -16.44
N LEU A 92 14.54 9.28 -15.89
CA LEU A 92 15.29 10.27 -16.66
C LEU A 92 16.73 9.81 -16.83
N LYS A 93 17.31 10.11 -17.99
CA LYS A 93 18.77 10.04 -18.13
C LYS A 93 19.43 11.10 -17.26
N PRO A 94 20.68 10.91 -16.79
CA PRO A 94 21.37 11.90 -15.96
C PRO A 94 21.39 13.31 -16.57
N GLU A 95 21.49 13.41 -17.90
CA GLU A 95 21.53 14.66 -18.65
C GLU A 95 20.15 15.32 -18.77
N GLU A 96 19.07 14.56 -18.60
CA GLU A 96 17.69 15.02 -18.69
C GLU A 96 17.16 15.50 -17.33
N VAL A 97 17.88 15.24 -16.23
CA VAL A 97 17.49 15.71 -14.90
C VAL A 97 17.64 17.24 -14.85
N PRO A 98 16.54 18.00 -14.68
CA PRO A 98 16.56 19.46 -14.77
C PRO A 98 17.09 20.10 -13.47
N MET A 99 18.31 19.74 -13.09
CA MET A 99 18.94 20.22 -11.86
C MET A 99 19.63 21.56 -12.11
N GLN A 100 19.28 22.58 -11.32
CA GLN A 100 19.98 23.86 -11.34
C GLN A 100 21.47 23.66 -10.99
N PRO A 101 22.41 24.45 -11.54
CA PRO A 101 23.84 24.25 -11.29
C PRO A 101 24.22 24.26 -9.80
N TRP A 102 23.62 25.16 -9.02
CA TRP A 102 23.83 25.21 -7.57
C TRP A 102 23.30 23.96 -6.85
N ALA A 103 22.19 23.39 -7.33
CA ALA A 103 21.59 22.19 -6.75
C ALA A 103 22.45 20.95 -7.05
N ALA A 104 23.06 20.89 -8.23
CA ALA A 104 24.01 19.84 -8.60
C ALA A 104 25.23 19.82 -7.69
N THR A 105 25.80 21.00 -7.41
CA THR A 105 26.91 21.15 -6.47
C THR A 105 26.51 20.70 -5.07
N LEU A 106 25.35 21.16 -4.58
CA LEU A 106 24.87 20.80 -3.25
C LEU A 106 24.55 19.31 -3.10
N TYR A 107 23.99 18.68 -4.14
CA TYR A 107 23.72 17.24 -4.18
C TYR A 107 25.02 16.43 -4.02
N LYS A 108 26.07 16.78 -4.78
CA LYS A 108 27.39 16.15 -4.67
C LYS A 108 28.00 16.34 -3.28
N GLN A 109 27.94 17.57 -2.74
CA GLN A 109 28.44 17.88 -1.40
C GLN A 109 27.73 17.04 -0.33
N ARG A 110 26.39 16.95 -0.35
CA ARG A 110 25.63 16.16 0.61
C ARG A 110 25.94 14.67 0.53
N GLY A 111 26.21 14.14 -0.67
CA GLY A 111 26.69 12.77 -0.85
C GLY A 111 28.06 12.55 -0.20
N ALA A 112 29.01 13.47 -0.39
CA ALA A 112 30.35 13.39 0.19
C ALA A 112 30.34 13.49 1.73
N ASP A 113 29.45 14.33 2.29
CA ASP A 113 29.31 14.52 3.74
C ASP A 113 28.34 13.50 4.39
N PHE A 114 28.06 12.38 3.72
CA PHE A 114 27.17 11.31 4.20
C PHE A 114 25.79 11.79 4.66
N SER A 115 25.25 12.83 4.02
CA SER A 115 23.97 13.44 4.40
C SER A 115 23.89 13.82 5.89
N LYS A 116 24.99 14.28 6.48
CA LYS A 116 25.05 14.69 7.91
C LYS A 116 23.98 15.71 8.33
N ASP A 117 23.41 16.44 7.38
CA ASP A 117 22.35 17.43 7.61
C ASP A 117 20.93 16.87 7.45
N PHE A 118 20.78 15.56 7.30
CA PHE A 118 19.47 14.89 7.29
C PHE A 118 18.76 15.10 8.63
N PRO A 119 17.45 15.42 8.68
CA PRO A 119 16.74 15.75 9.93
C PRO A 119 16.93 14.75 11.09
N TYR A 120 17.02 13.45 10.79
CA TYR A 120 17.29 12.41 11.80
C TYR A 120 18.60 12.60 12.57
N THR A 121 19.64 13.21 11.98
CA THR A 121 20.90 13.47 12.70
C THR A 121 20.75 14.52 13.80
N ARG A 122 19.65 15.28 13.78
CA ARG A 122 19.32 16.32 14.75
C ARG A 122 18.07 16.00 15.58
N CYS A 123 17.68 14.72 15.63
CA CYS A 123 16.44 14.27 16.27
C CYS A 123 15.18 14.98 15.76
N LEU A 124 15.20 15.46 14.51
CA LEU A 124 14.05 16.09 13.86
C LEU A 124 13.32 15.05 12.99
N PRO A 125 11.99 15.16 12.86
CA PRO A 125 11.24 14.29 11.96
C PRO A 125 11.70 14.48 10.51
N SER A 126 11.63 13.43 9.70
CA SER A 126 12.02 13.43 8.27
C SER A 126 11.09 14.24 7.36
N GLY A 127 10.19 15.04 7.93
CA GLY A 127 9.19 15.82 7.21
C GLY A 127 8.20 14.90 6.47
N PRO A 128 7.70 15.31 5.28
CA PRO A 128 6.76 14.52 4.47
C PRO A 128 7.27 13.13 4.05
N MET A 129 8.56 12.82 4.25
CA MET A 129 9.11 11.48 4.02
C MET A 129 8.73 10.48 5.11
N ILE A 130 8.37 10.93 6.33
CA ILE A 130 7.90 10.02 7.38
C ILE A 130 6.59 9.35 6.95
N SER A 131 5.79 10.10 6.18
CA SER A 131 4.55 9.63 5.60
C SER A 131 4.72 8.71 4.36
N SER A 132 5.95 8.29 4.07
CA SER A 132 6.27 7.45 2.91
C SER A 132 6.77 6.06 3.32
N PHE A 133 6.94 5.81 4.61
CA PHE A 133 7.12 4.46 5.15
C PHE A 133 5.82 3.66 4.96
N PRO A 134 5.87 2.33 4.81
CA PRO A 134 4.78 1.52 4.24
C PRO A 134 3.47 1.43 5.06
N ALA A 135 3.27 2.30 6.06
CA ALA A 135 2.02 2.39 6.77
C ALA A 135 1.12 3.47 6.12
N PRO A 136 -0.12 3.14 5.76
CA PRO A 136 -1.07 4.14 5.26
C PRO A 136 -1.50 5.09 6.39
N TRP A 137 -1.47 6.40 6.15
CA TRP A 137 -1.99 7.43 7.07
C TRP A 137 -2.76 8.52 6.31
N LYS A 138 -3.69 9.14 7.02
CA LYS A 138 -4.43 10.34 6.58
C LYS A 138 -3.69 11.58 7.08
N LEU A 139 -3.62 12.62 6.26
CA LEU A 139 -3.20 13.97 6.66
C LEU A 139 -4.42 14.79 7.08
#